data_AF-A0A4R0FLL7-F1
#
_entry.id   AF-A0A4R0FLL7-F1
#
_cell.length_a   1.000
_cell.length_b   1.000
_cell.length_c   1.000
_cell.angle_alpha   90.00
_cell.angle_beta   90.00
_cell.angle_gamma   90.00
#
_symmetry.space_group_name_H-M   'P 1'
#
loop_
_entity.id
_entity.type
_entity.pdbx_description
1 polymer ?
#
loop_
_entity_poly.entity_id
_entity_poly.type
_entity_poly.pdbx_seq_one_letter_code
_entity_poly.pdbx_strand_id
1 'polypeptide(L)'
;MSIEQLKELFGNQDAVLELVQLEGGELALRNAGSEKEPLVKIQFNDEVKALLGDQTAVIAQHMIQAALFSLLEKQVNEWQAEVVDEKPQFMS
;
A
#
# COMPACT_ATOMS: atom_id res chain seq x y z
N MET A 1 -12.28 4.93 0.87
CA MET A 1 -11.26 6.00 0.86
C MET A 1 -11.08 6.42 -0.57
N SER A 2 -11.05 7.71 -0.86
CA SER A 2 -10.84 8.20 -2.23
C SER A 2 -9.35 8.26 -2.58
N ILE A 3 -9.03 8.30 -3.88
CA ILE A 3 -7.66 8.42 -4.39
C ILE A 3 -6.98 9.71 -3.88
N GLU A 4 -7.74 10.76 -3.63
CA GLU A 4 -7.25 12.02 -3.08
C GLU A 4 -6.72 11.83 -1.66
N GLN A 5 -7.41 11.05 -0.82
CA GLN A 5 -6.97 10.75 0.54
C GLN A 5 -5.71 9.87 0.55
N LEU A 6 -5.58 8.98 -0.44
CA LEU A 6 -4.37 8.18 -0.63
C LEU A 6 -3.20 9.02 -1.11
N LYS A 7 -3.44 9.97 -2.01
CA LYS A 7 -2.44 10.97 -2.43
C LYS A 7 -2.03 11.89 -1.28
N GLU A 8 -2.95 12.23 -0.37
CA GLU A 8 -2.61 12.99 0.83
C GLU A 8 -1.78 12.18 1.83
N LEU A 9 -2.10 10.89 2.00
CA LEU A 9 -1.37 9.96 2.88
C LEU A 9 0.05 9.66 2.39
N PHE A 10 0.18 9.38 1.10
CA PHE A 10 1.47 9.10 0.49
C PHE A 10 2.25 10.35 0.13
N GLY A 11 1.65 11.55 0.22
CA GLY A 11 2.24 12.80 -0.26
C GLY A 11 2.02 12.98 -1.77
N ASN A 12 2.19 14.23 -2.24
CA ASN A 12 2.03 14.60 -3.65
C ASN A 12 2.83 13.65 -4.58
N GLN A 13 2.56 13.64 -5.89
CA GLN A 13 3.10 12.64 -6.86
C GLN A 13 4.62 12.32 -6.79
N ASP A 14 5.42 13.16 -6.12
CA ASP A 14 6.86 13.01 -5.89
C ASP A 14 7.25 12.36 -4.55
N ALA A 15 6.29 11.92 -3.75
CA ALA A 15 6.58 11.45 -2.41
C ALA A 15 7.17 10.04 -2.42
N VAL A 16 8.45 10.00 -2.05
CA VAL A 16 9.22 8.77 -1.92
C VAL A 16 8.88 8.12 -0.59
N LEU A 17 8.45 6.85 -0.64
CA LEU A 17 8.28 6.04 0.55
C LEU A 17 9.56 5.25 0.82
N GLU A 18 9.91 5.13 2.09
CA GLU A 18 11.00 4.27 2.56
C GLU A 18 10.49 3.22 3.54
N LEU A 19 11.07 2.02 3.44
CA LEU A 19 10.88 0.95 4.40
C LEU A 19 12.13 0.87 5.27
N VAL A 20 12.00 1.22 6.54
CA VAL A 20 13.11 1.25 7.50
C VAL A 20 12.90 0.23 8.61
N GLN A 21 14.00 -0.31 9.16
CA GLN A 21 13.93 -1.12 10.36
C GLN A 21 14.08 -0.22 11.60
N LEU A 22 13.13 -0.33 12.52
CA LEU A 22 13.15 0.37 13.81
C LEU A 22 14.04 -0.38 14.82
N GLU A 23 14.41 0.28 15.91
CA GLU A 23 15.24 -0.30 16.98
C GLU A 23 14.66 -1.58 17.59
N GLY A 24 13.33 -1.71 17.62
CA GLY A 24 12.62 -2.92 18.08
C GLY A 24 12.60 -4.08 17.08
N GLY A 25 13.27 -3.94 15.93
CA GLY A 25 13.29 -4.92 14.84
C GLY A 25 12.01 -4.94 13.99
N GLU A 26 11.05 -4.07 14.27
CA GLU A 26 9.88 -3.82 13.45
C GLU A 26 10.28 -3.13 12.14
N LEU A 27 9.56 -3.42 11.06
CA LEU A 27 9.71 -2.71 9.80
C LEU A 27 8.64 -1.63 9.70
N ALA A 28 9.01 -0.43 9.27
CA ALA A 28 8.14 0.73 9.21
C ALA A 28 8.16 1.35 7.81
N LEU A 29 6.98 1.51 7.22
CA LEU A 29 6.80 2.27 5.98
C LEU A 29 6.49 3.71 6.33
N ARG A 30 7.26 4.66 5.81
CA ARG A 30 7.05 6.10 6.04
C ARG A 30 7.46 6.93 4.83
N ASN A 31 7.05 8.20 4.84
CA ASN A 31 7.57 9.18 3.88
C ASN A 31 9.08 9.38 4.11
N ALA A 32 9.86 9.37 3.03
CA ALA A 32 11.31 9.56 3.10
C ALA A 32 11.66 10.88 3.78
N GLY A 33 12.58 10.82 4.75
CA GLY A 33 13.00 11.99 5.54
C GLY A 33 11.93 12.56 6.49
N SER A 34 10.81 11.86 6.72
CA SER A 34 9.78 12.27 7.66
C SER A 34 10.01 11.68 9.05
N GLU A 35 9.98 12.54 10.07
CA GLU A 35 9.98 12.17 11.50
C GLU A 35 8.57 11.91 12.06
N LYS A 36 7.54 11.95 11.20
CA LYS A 36 6.15 11.62 11.59
C LYS A 36 5.99 10.12 11.86
N GLU A 37 4.88 9.79 12.51
CA GLU A 37 4.48 8.41 12.76
C GLU A 37 4.46 7.58 11.46
N PRO A 38 4.97 6.33 11.48
CA PRO A 38 4.93 5.46 10.31
C PRO A 38 3.51 5.22 9.80
N LEU A 39 3.36 5.13 8.49
CA LEU A 39 2.09 4.80 7.84
C LEU A 39 1.69 3.36 8.13
N VAL A 40 2.69 2.46 8.19
CA VAL A 40 2.51 1.03 8.46
C VAL A 40 3.67 0.55 9.32
N LYS A 41 3.37 -0.31 10.30
CA LYS A 41 4.37 -1.13 11.00
C LYS A 41 4.10 -2.61 10.70
N ILE A 42 5.16 -3.33 10.34
CA ILE A 42 5.14 -4.78 10.09
C ILE A 42 6.02 -5.42 11.14
N GLN A 43 5.41 -6.32 11.93
CA GLN A 43 6.09 -7.08 12.95
C GLN A 43 5.91 -8.57 12.67
N PHE A 44 7.03 -9.23 12.42
CA PHE A 44 7.12 -10.68 12.45
C PHE A 44 7.37 -11.11 13.90
N ASN A 45 6.87 -12.28 14.30
CA ASN A 45 7.32 -12.87 15.57
C ASN A 45 8.76 -13.40 15.40
N ASP A 46 9.42 -13.73 16.51
CA ASP A 46 10.84 -14.11 16.46
C ASP A 46 11.07 -15.46 15.75
N GLU A 47 10.14 -16.40 15.85
CA GLU A 47 10.20 -17.69 15.14
C GLU A 47 10.18 -17.51 13.63
N VAL A 48 9.28 -16.64 13.12
CA VAL A 48 9.19 -16.36 11.70
C VAL A 48 10.38 -15.52 11.24
N LYS A 49 10.85 -14.53 12.02
CA LYS A 49 12.08 -13.80 11.67
C LYS A 49 13.27 -14.75 11.53
N ALA A 50 13.42 -15.72 12.44
CA ALA A 50 14.50 -16.69 12.38
C ALA A 50 14.41 -17.57 11.13
N LEU A 51 13.19 -17.94 10.72
CA LEU A 51 12.95 -18.71 9.48
C LEU A 51 13.24 -17.89 8.21
N LEU A 52 12.82 -16.62 8.20
CA LEU A 52 12.96 -15.74 7.05
C LEU A 52 14.39 -15.20 6.90
N GLY A 53 15.11 -15.03 8.01
CA GLY A 53 16.47 -14.51 8.07
C GLY A 53 16.59 -13.19 7.31
N ASP A 54 17.59 -13.12 6.44
CA ASP A 54 17.90 -11.94 5.62
C ASP A 54 16.77 -11.55 4.65
N GLN A 55 15.83 -12.47 4.36
CA GLN A 55 14.71 -12.20 3.46
C GLN A 55 13.56 -11.42 4.12
N THR A 56 13.61 -11.21 5.44
CA THR A 56 12.53 -10.55 6.19
C THR A 56 12.16 -9.18 5.60
N ALA A 57 13.17 -8.35 5.26
CA ALA A 57 12.95 -7.03 4.66
C ALA A 57 12.35 -7.12 3.25
N VAL A 58 12.81 -8.05 2.43
CA VAL A 58 12.32 -8.27 1.05
C VAL A 58 10.86 -8.73 1.08
N ILE A 59 10.50 -9.62 1.99
CA ILE A 59 9.12 -10.09 2.16
C ILE A 59 8.21 -8.94 2.59
N ALA A 60 8.63 -8.13 3.55
CA ALA A 60 7.87 -6.94 3.93
C ALA A 60 7.68 -5.97 2.76
N GLN A 61 8.70 -5.76 1.93
CA GLN A 61 8.59 -4.96 0.72
C GLN A 61 7.55 -5.53 -0.25
N HIS A 62 7.56 -6.84 -0.50
CA HIS A 62 6.55 -7.50 -1.34
C HIS A 62 5.13 -7.39 -0.75
N MET A 63 4.98 -7.49 0.58
CA MET A 63 3.67 -7.30 1.25
C MET A 63 3.13 -5.89 0.98
N ILE A 64 3.97 -4.86 1.10
CA ILE A 64 3.59 -3.48 0.79
C ILE A 64 3.23 -3.32 -0.68
N GLN A 65 4.04 -3.84 -1.60
CA GLN A 65 3.76 -3.77 -3.04
C GLN A 65 2.43 -4.44 -3.38
N ALA A 66 2.16 -5.63 -2.85
CA ALA A 66 0.90 -6.34 -3.04
C ALA A 66 -0.29 -5.52 -2.50
N ALA A 67 -0.16 -4.91 -1.31
CA ALA A 67 -1.21 -4.06 -0.75
C ALA A 67 -1.48 -2.83 -1.62
N LEU A 68 -0.43 -2.19 -2.15
CA LEU A 68 -0.57 -1.05 -3.08
C LEU A 68 -1.25 -1.46 -4.39
N PHE A 69 -0.86 -2.60 -4.97
CA PHE A 69 -1.50 -3.11 -6.19
C PHE A 69 -2.98 -3.46 -5.97
N SER A 70 -3.33 -4.17 -4.89
CA SER A 70 -4.72 -4.49 -4.59
C SER A 70 -5.58 -3.24 -4.39
N LEU A 71 -4.99 -2.17 -3.84
CA LEU A 71 -5.69 -0.90 -3.67
C LEU A 71 -5.96 -0.20 -5.00
N LEU A 72 -4.97 -0.21 -5.91
CA LEU A 72 -5.14 0.32 -7.27
C LEU A 72 -6.18 -0.48 -8.06
N GLU A 73 -6.13 -1.82 -8.01
CA GLU A 73 -7.09 -2.70 -8.69
C GLU A 73 -8.53 -2.45 -8.21
N LYS A 74 -8.74 -2.31 -6.90
CA LYS A 74 -10.06 -2.00 -6.34
C LYS A 74 -10.64 -0.72 -6.95
N GLN A 75 -9.81 0.32 -7.12
CA GLN A 75 -10.25 1.59 -7.71
C GLN A 75 -10.55 1.47 -9.20
N VAL A 76 -9.74 0.74 -9.97
CA VAL A 76 -10.01 0.48 -11.40
C VAL A 76 -11.35 -0.26 -11.59
N ASN A 77 -11.62 -1.25 -10.74
CA ASN A 77 -12.88 -1.99 -10.78
C ASN A 77 -14.08 -1.10 -10.39
N GLU A 78 -13.93 -0.21 -9.41
CA GLU A 78 -14.97 0.77 -9.06
C GLU A 78 -15.28 1.74 -10.22
N TRP A 79 -14.24 2.23 -10.92
CA TRP A 79 -14.42 3.07 -12.12
C TRP A 79 -15.08 2.33 -13.29
N GLN A 80 -14.79 1.04 -13.49
CA GLN A 80 -15.43 0.25 -14.54
C GLN A 80 -16.88 -0.14 -14.19
N ALA A 81 -17.22 -0.25 -12.90
CA ALA A 81 -18.57 -0.57 -12.45
C ALA A 81 -19.56 0.60 -12.61
N GLU A 82 -19.08 1.84 -12.61
CA GLU A 82 -19.93 3.04 -12.73
C GLU A 82 -20.44 3.31 -14.16
N VAL A 83 -19.96 2.58 -15.18
CA VAL A 83 -20.25 2.84 -16.62
C VAL A 83 -21.47 2.06 -17.16
N VAL A 84 -22.20 1.28 -16.36
CA VAL A 84 -23.26 0.39 -16.87
C VAL A 84 -24.64 0.78 -16.34
N ASP A 85 -25.15 1.94 -16.76
CA ASP A 85 -26.58 2.26 -16.67
C ASP A 85 -27.05 3.18 -17.82
N GLU A 86 -26.46 3.03 -19.01
CA GLU A 86 -27.02 3.65 -20.21
C GLU A 86 -28.18 2.80 -20.76
N LYS A 87 -29.41 3.33 -20.67
CA LYS A 87 -30.57 2.75 -21.35
C LYS A 87 -30.28 2.63 -22.86
N PRO A 88 -30.36 1.43 -23.47
CA PRO A 88 -30.08 1.27 -24.89
C PRO A 88 -31.01 2.16 -25.72
N GLN A 89 -30.43 2.97 -26.61
CA GLN A 89 -31.16 3.95 -27.43
C GLN A 89 -32.10 3.30 -28.48
N PHE A 90 -31.99 2.00 -28.70
CA PHE A 90 -32.89 1.28 -29.60
C PHE A 90 -33.39 0.02 -28.92
N MET A 91 -34.68 0.01 -28.57
CA MET A 91 -35.42 -1.22 -28.32
C MET A 91 -35.74 -1.82 -29.69
N SER A 92 -35.19 -3.00 -29.99
CA SER A 92 -35.62 -3.83 -31.11
C SER A 92 -36.88 -4.59 -30.73
#